data_AF-A0A7Z9AX29-F1
#
_entry.id   AF-A0A7Z9AX29-F1
#
_cell.length_a   1.000
_cell.length_b   1.000
_cell.length_c   1.000
_cell.angle_alpha   90.00
_cell.angle_beta   90.00
_cell.angle_gamma   90.00
#
_symmetry.space_group_name_H-M   'P 1'
#
loop_
_entity.id
_entity.type
_entity.pdbx_description
1 polymer ?
#
loop_
_entity_poly.entity_id
_entity_poly.type
_entity_poly.pdbx_seq_one_letter_code
_entity_poly.pdbx_strand_id
1 'polypeptide(L)'
;MPKKNELNVGMEIDSKETFGELIFLRMKSAKAEDDVDTGEKNVNAYRYVVQSSKQLSEEIITIPAENGFREFQYGDKVELINPTANLLGFGGNGNFASSYIQVFAEDIVKVNSLTNNQKNEAVKANSETGNSKNESQK
;
A
#
# COMPACT_ATOMS: atom_id res chain seq x y z
N MET A 1 10.42 -9.88 13.76
CA MET A 1 10.53 -10.07 12.29
C MET A 1 11.84 -9.50 11.74
N PRO A 2 12.43 -10.01 10.64
CA PRO A 2 13.57 -9.34 9.99
C PRO A 2 13.15 -7.94 9.55
N LYS A 3 13.90 -6.91 10.00
CA LYS A 3 13.68 -5.52 9.59
C LYS A 3 13.95 -5.41 8.09
N LYS A 4 13.06 -4.73 7.37
CA LYS A 4 13.20 -4.42 5.94
C LYS A 4 14.53 -3.67 5.77
N ASN A 5 15.50 -4.27 5.07
CA ASN A 5 16.75 -3.62 4.69
C ASN A 5 16.73 -3.37 3.16
N GLU A 6 17.68 -2.60 2.65
CA GLU A 6 17.77 -2.24 1.22
C GLU A 6 17.83 -3.46 0.28
N LEU A 7 18.20 -4.64 0.78
CA LEU A 7 18.28 -5.88 0.01
C LEU A 7 16.97 -6.70 0.02
N ASN A 8 16.03 -6.40 0.92
CA ASN A 8 14.79 -7.14 1.11
C ASN A 8 13.53 -6.28 0.83
N VAL A 9 13.66 -5.28 -0.05
CA VAL A 9 12.57 -4.34 -0.38
C VAL A 9 11.44 -5.02 -1.16
N GLY A 10 11.78 -6.09 -1.88
CA GLY A 10 10.89 -6.85 -2.75
C GLY A 10 10.94 -6.41 -4.21
N MET A 11 10.30 -7.18 -5.09
CA MET A 11 10.19 -6.83 -6.50
C MET A 11 9.08 -5.80 -6.67
N GLU A 12 9.38 -4.64 -7.24
CA GLU A 12 8.37 -3.65 -7.60
C GLU A 12 7.34 -4.23 -8.57
N ILE A 13 6.08 -3.86 -8.40
CA ILE A 13 4.97 -4.33 -9.23
C ILE A 13 4.26 -3.12 -9.82
N ASP A 14 3.99 -3.14 -11.12
CA ASP A 14 2.95 -2.27 -11.67
C ASP A 14 1.58 -2.85 -11.29
N SER A 15 0.90 -2.18 -10.36
CA SER A 15 -0.40 -2.64 -9.83
C SER A 15 -1.46 -2.81 -10.91
N LYS A 16 -1.49 -1.90 -11.89
CA LYS A 16 -2.54 -1.86 -12.92
C LYS A 16 -2.28 -2.90 -13.99
N GLU A 17 -1.02 -3.11 -14.36
CA GLU A 17 -0.62 -4.16 -15.28
C GLU A 17 -0.82 -5.55 -14.67
N THR A 18 -0.46 -5.73 -13.40
CA THR A 18 -0.47 -7.03 -12.73
C THR A 18 -1.85 -7.42 -12.23
N PHE A 19 -2.55 -6.53 -11.53
CA PHE A 19 -3.83 -6.85 -10.86
C PHE A 19 -5.06 -6.31 -11.59
N GLY A 20 -4.90 -5.21 -12.35
CA GLY A 20 -6.03 -4.53 -12.97
C GLY A 20 -6.82 -3.71 -11.93
N GLU A 21 -8.15 -3.82 -11.95
CA GLU A 21 -8.98 -3.19 -10.93
C GLU A 21 -8.95 -4.03 -9.64
N LEU A 22 -8.81 -3.35 -8.50
CA LEU A 22 -8.87 -3.98 -7.18
C LEU A 22 -10.14 -3.56 -6.45
N ILE A 23 -10.88 -4.56 -5.96
CA ILE A 23 -12.09 -4.39 -5.16
C ILE A 23 -11.84 -4.91 -3.75
N PHE A 24 -12.03 -4.09 -2.74
CA PHE A 24 -11.92 -4.52 -1.36
C PHE A 24 -13.02 -5.52 -0.98
N LEU A 25 -12.62 -6.62 -0.35
CA LEU A 25 -13.54 -7.66 0.11
C LEU A 25 -13.68 -7.62 1.63
N ARG A 26 -12.56 -7.72 2.37
CA ARG A 26 -12.57 -7.82 3.84
C ARG A 26 -11.19 -7.60 4.42
N MET A 27 -11.15 -7.38 5.74
CA MET A 27 -9.92 -7.48 6.51
C MET A 27 -9.55 -8.95 6.76
N LYS A 28 -8.26 -9.25 6.68
CA LYS A 28 -7.68 -10.45 7.29
C LYS A 28 -7.12 -10.05 8.65
N SER A 29 -7.00 -11.01 9.58
CA SER A 29 -6.43 -10.77 10.91
C SER A 29 -5.14 -9.94 10.81
N ALA A 30 -4.92 -8.94 11.65
CA ALA A 30 -3.66 -8.21 11.63
C ALA A 30 -2.47 -9.15 11.91
N LYS A 31 -1.26 -8.78 11.47
CA LYS A 31 -0.05 -9.38 12.03
C LYS A 31 0.28 -8.59 13.31
N ALA A 32 0.57 -9.30 14.38
CA ALA A 32 0.96 -8.74 15.67
C ALA A 32 2.13 -9.55 16.22
N GLU A 33 3.02 -8.89 16.93
CA GLU A 33 4.06 -9.51 17.75
C GLU A 33 3.75 -9.23 19.21
N ASP A 34 3.98 -10.23 20.06
CA ASP A 34 3.92 -10.04 21.50
C ASP A 34 5.17 -9.28 21.92
N ASP A 35 4.96 -8.18 22.65
CA ASP A 35 6.03 -7.46 23.31
C ASP A 35 6.58 -8.31 24.46
N VAL A 36 7.88 -8.61 24.41
CA VAL A 36 8.53 -9.53 25.35
C VAL A 36 8.57 -8.96 26.77
N ASP A 37 8.57 -7.64 26.91
CA ASP A 37 8.72 -6.96 28.19
C ASP A 37 7.37 -6.63 28.85
N THR A 38 6.36 -6.27 28.05
CA THR A 38 5.04 -5.86 28.55
C THR A 38 3.95 -6.93 28.37
N GLY A 39 4.16 -7.92 27.50
CA GLY A 39 3.14 -8.91 27.13
C GLY A 39 2.00 -8.33 26.28
N GLU A 40 2.08 -7.07 25.87
CA GLU A 40 1.10 -6.44 24.99
C GLU A 40 1.26 -6.89 23.54
N LYS A 41 0.14 -6.98 22.81
CA LYS A 41 0.16 -7.31 21.37
C LYS A 41 0.31 -6.04 20.54
N ASN A 42 1.50 -5.86 19.97
CA ASN A 42 1.77 -4.75 19.06
C ASN A 42 1.44 -5.16 17.63
N VAL A 43 0.42 -4.52 17.05
CA VAL A 43 0.06 -4.70 15.64
C VAL A 43 1.18 -4.12 14.77
N ASN A 44 1.77 -4.94 13.91
CA ASN A 44 2.86 -4.52 13.03
C ASN A 44 2.45 -4.41 11.55
N ALA A 45 1.35 -5.04 11.15
CA ALA A 45 0.80 -4.88 9.80
C ALA A 45 -0.70 -5.15 9.73
N TYR A 46 -1.38 -4.36 8.91
CA TYR A 46 -2.76 -4.56 8.50
C TYR A 46 -2.81 -5.36 7.20
N ARG A 47 -3.80 -6.26 7.08
CA ARG A 47 -3.94 -7.16 5.93
C ARG A 47 -5.32 -6.99 5.28
N TYR A 48 -5.32 -6.53 4.04
CA TYR A 48 -6.53 -6.27 3.26
C TYR A 48 -6.68 -7.37 2.22
N VAL A 49 -7.87 -7.96 2.14
CA VAL A 49 -8.20 -8.92 1.09
C VAL A 49 -8.92 -8.17 -0.02
N VAL A 50 -8.37 -8.25 -1.23
CA VAL A 50 -8.92 -7.61 -2.43
C VAL A 50 -9.16 -8.64 -3.53
N GLN A 51 -10.13 -8.39 -4.39
CA GLN A 51 -10.32 -9.13 -5.62
C GLN A 51 -9.62 -8.40 -6.76
N SER A 52 -8.79 -9.11 -7.51
CA SER A 52 -8.11 -8.61 -8.70
C SER A 52 -8.86 -9.01 -9.97
N SER A 53 -9.09 -8.07 -10.89
CA SER A 53 -9.76 -8.37 -12.15
C SER A 53 -8.91 -9.17 -13.14
N LYS A 54 -7.57 -9.15 -13.03
CA LYS A 54 -6.66 -9.89 -13.93
C LYS A 54 -6.24 -11.27 -13.40
N GLN A 55 -5.93 -11.36 -12.12
CA GLN A 55 -5.51 -12.63 -11.49
C GLN A 55 -6.69 -13.58 -11.20
N LEU A 56 -7.93 -13.06 -11.20
CA LEU A 56 -9.16 -13.83 -10.89
C LEU A 56 -9.13 -14.56 -9.53
N SER A 57 -8.25 -14.13 -8.62
CA SER A 57 -8.03 -14.63 -7.27
C SER A 57 -8.23 -13.53 -6.23
N GLU A 58 -8.38 -13.95 -4.97
CA GLU A 58 -8.25 -13.05 -3.83
C GLU A 58 -6.76 -12.81 -3.53
N GLU A 59 -6.38 -11.55 -3.42
CA GLU A 59 -5.02 -11.14 -3.06
C GLU A 59 -5.01 -10.55 -1.65
N ILE A 60 -3.98 -10.88 -0.88
CA ILE A 60 -3.79 -10.37 0.49
C ILE A 60 -2.69 -9.33 0.45
N ILE A 61 -3.09 -8.06 0.58
CA ILE A 61 -2.18 -6.92 0.60
C ILE A 61 -1.80 -6.63 2.04
N THR A 62 -0.50 -6.57 2.30
CA THR A 62 0.04 -6.30 3.64
C THR A 62 0.63 -4.91 3.72
N ILE A 63 0.08 -4.09 4.62
CA ILE A 63 0.48 -2.70 4.84
C ILE A 63 1.13 -2.58 6.23
N PRO A 64 2.33 -1.99 6.36
CA PRO A 64 2.95 -1.71 7.65
C PRO A 64 2.02 -0.88 8.56
N ALA A 65 1.93 -1.23 9.84
CA ALA A 65 1.03 -0.54 10.77
C ALA A 65 1.41 0.94 11.00
N GLU A 66 2.68 1.29 10.83
CA GLU A 66 3.20 2.67 10.90
C GLU A 66 2.54 3.61 9.88
N ASN A 67 2.04 3.08 8.77
CA ASN A 67 1.35 3.86 7.74
C ASN A 67 -0.16 4.04 8.03
N GLY A 68 -0.61 3.51 9.17
CA GLY A 68 -1.95 3.66 9.71
C GLY A 68 -2.98 2.69 9.14
N PHE A 69 -4.08 2.55 9.87
CA PHE A 69 -5.23 1.76 9.45
C PHE A 69 -6.06 2.52 8.41
N ARG A 70 -6.70 1.79 7.49
CA ARG A 70 -7.67 2.30 6.52
C ARG A 70 -8.96 1.51 6.67
N GLU A 71 -10.08 2.21 6.77
CA GLU A 71 -11.40 1.58 6.83
C GLU A 71 -12.06 1.60 5.45
N PHE A 72 -12.50 0.43 4.98
CA PHE A 72 -13.16 0.27 3.69
C PHE A 72 -14.44 -0.55 3.84
N GLN A 73 -15.39 -0.32 2.94
CA GLN A 73 -16.59 -1.13 2.81
C GLN A 73 -16.41 -2.17 1.70
N TYR A 74 -17.06 -3.33 1.85
CA TYR A 74 -17.10 -4.34 0.80
C TYR A 74 -17.52 -3.72 -0.54
N GLY A 75 -16.77 -4.00 -1.59
CA GLY A 75 -17.02 -3.46 -2.93
C GLY A 75 -16.30 -2.14 -3.23
N ASP A 76 -15.62 -1.52 -2.27
CA ASP A 76 -14.86 -0.31 -2.51
C ASP A 76 -13.73 -0.56 -3.51
N LYS A 77 -13.63 0.28 -4.55
CA LYS A 77 -12.48 0.30 -5.46
C LYS A 77 -11.28 0.92 -4.77
N VAL A 78 -10.15 0.21 -4.82
CA VAL A 78 -8.91 0.60 -4.13
C VAL A 78 -7.70 0.57 -5.06
N GLU A 79 -6.67 1.32 -4.71
CA GLU A 79 -5.37 1.39 -5.40
C GLU A 79 -4.24 1.20 -4.38
N LEU A 80 -3.15 0.58 -4.83
CA LEU A 80 -1.96 0.32 -4.02
C LEU A 80 -0.91 1.39 -4.26
N ILE A 81 -0.30 1.88 -3.18
CA ILE A 81 0.84 2.81 -3.24
C ILE A 81 2.13 2.01 -3.08
N ASN A 82 3.01 2.10 -4.08
CA ASN A 82 4.33 1.44 -4.11
C ASN A 82 4.29 -0.07 -3.76
N PRO A 83 3.51 -0.90 -4.49
CA PRO A 83 3.40 -2.32 -4.17
C PRO A 83 4.67 -3.08 -4.55
N THR A 84 5.03 -4.04 -3.70
CA THR A 84 6.12 -4.99 -3.95
C THR A 84 5.68 -6.44 -3.71
N ALA A 85 6.27 -7.38 -4.44
CA ALA A 85 6.08 -8.81 -4.26
C ALA A 85 7.32 -9.43 -3.62
N ASN A 86 7.09 -10.25 -2.59
CA ASN A 86 8.12 -11.03 -1.93
C ASN A 86 7.79 -12.51 -2.02
N LEU A 87 8.77 -13.33 -2.39
CA LEU A 87 8.67 -14.78 -2.21
C LEU A 87 8.98 -15.12 -0.75
N LEU A 88 7.99 -15.61 -0.02
CA LEU A 88 8.20 -16.13 1.32
C LEU A 88 8.27 -17.64 1.27
N GLY A 89 9.46 -18.18 1.56
CA GLY A 89 9.68 -19.60 1.79
C GLY A 89 9.54 -19.95 3.27
N PHE A 90 8.83 -21.03 3.56
CA PHE A 90 8.77 -21.69 4.85
C PHE A 90 9.37 -23.08 4.69
N GLY A 91 10.50 -23.32 5.34
CA GLY A 91 11.14 -24.63 5.43
C GLY A 91 10.86 -25.26 6.77
N GLY A 92 10.11 -26.36 6.78
CA GLY A 92 10.15 -27.31 7.90
C GLY A 92 11.35 -28.23 7.70
N ASN A 93 12.22 -28.32 8.71
CA ASN A 93 13.35 -29.26 8.87
C ASN A 93 13.55 -30.28 7.73
N GLY A 94 14.07 -29.83 6.59
CA GLY A 94 14.76 -30.67 5.62
C GLY A 94 14.01 -31.26 4.42
N ASN A 95 12.66 -31.31 4.35
CA ASN A 95 12.02 -32.12 3.28
C ASN A 95 11.00 -31.42 2.36
N PHE A 96 10.39 -30.29 2.72
CA PHE A 96 9.54 -29.52 1.80
C PHE A 96 9.60 -28.03 2.10
N ALA A 97 10.03 -27.22 1.13
CA ALA A 97 9.92 -25.77 1.19
C ALA A 97 8.57 -25.37 0.59
N SER A 98 7.61 -24.97 1.42
CA SER A 98 6.40 -24.31 0.93
C SER A 98 6.73 -22.84 0.71
N SER A 99 6.51 -22.33 -0.49
CA SER A 99 6.70 -20.90 -0.76
C SER A 99 5.43 -20.30 -1.34
N TYR A 100 5.18 -19.04 -1.00
CA TYR A 100 4.11 -18.26 -1.63
C TYR A 100 4.57 -16.82 -1.85
N ILE A 101 4.01 -16.18 -2.86
CA ILE A 101 4.22 -14.76 -3.12
C ILE A 101 3.32 -13.98 -2.18
N GLN A 102 3.91 -13.09 -1.36
CA GLN A 102 3.19 -12.14 -0.54
C GLN A 102 3.32 -10.74 -1.15
N VAL A 103 2.20 -10.05 -1.31
CA VAL A 103 2.16 -8.67 -1.78
C VAL A 103 2.20 -7.72 -0.58
N PHE A 104 3.13 -6.78 -0.63
CA PHE A 104 3.26 -5.66 0.29
C PHE A 104 2.95 -4.37 -0.47
N ALA A 105 2.52 -3.34 0.24
CA ALA A 105 2.44 -1.99 -0.29
C ALA A 105 2.71 -0.99 0.83
N GLU A 106 3.07 0.23 0.47
CA GLU A 106 3.22 1.33 1.41
C GLU A 106 1.86 1.74 1.97
N ASP A 107 0.86 1.90 1.10
CA ASP A 107 -0.50 2.23 1.52
C ASP A 107 -1.53 1.63 0.54
N ILE A 108 -2.79 1.67 0.94
CA ILE A 108 -3.95 1.33 0.12
C ILE A 108 -4.96 2.47 0.23
N VAL A 109 -5.42 2.98 -0.91
CA VAL A 109 -6.30 4.16 -0.96
C VAL A 109 -7.54 3.88 -1.76
N LYS A 110 -8.66 4.53 -1.43
CA LYS A 110 -9.91 4.42 -2.20
C LYS A 110 -9.78 5.22 -3.49
N VAL A 111 -10.16 4.67 -4.65
CA VAL A 111 -9.98 5.34 -5.97
C VAL A 111 -10.70 6.71 -6.03
N ASN A 112 -11.81 6.87 -5.32
CA ASN A 112 -12.54 8.15 -5.27
C ASN A 112 -11.99 9.15 -4.24
N SER A 113 -10.97 8.78 -3.45
CA SER A 113 -10.33 9.65 -2.45
C SER A 113 -9.17 10.49 -3.02
N LEU A 114 -8.86 10.37 -4.32
CA LEU A 114 -7.82 11.17 -4.99
C LEU A 114 -8.19 12.65 -5.22
N THR A 115 -9.26 13.15 -4.60
CA THR A 115 -9.55 14.58 -4.54
C THR A 115 -9.18 15.13 -3.17
N ASN A 116 -7.96 15.67 -3.04
CA ASN A 116 -7.70 17.03 -2.51
C ASN A 116 -6.31 17.25 -1.88
N ASN A 117 -5.49 16.22 -1.59
CA ASN A 117 -4.25 16.45 -0.82
C ASN A 117 -2.93 16.41 -1.62
N GLN A 118 -2.93 16.09 -2.92
CA GLN A 118 -1.71 16.15 -3.76
C GLN A 118 -1.71 17.27 -4.82
N LYS A 119 -2.75 18.10 -4.90
CA LYS A 119 -2.77 19.30 -5.79
C LYS A 119 -2.21 20.56 -5.12
N ASN A 120 -2.03 20.58 -3.79
CA ASN A 120 -1.70 21.82 -3.08
C ASN A 120 -0.21 22.17 -3.05
N GLU A 121 0.70 21.27 -3.45
CA GLU A 121 2.13 21.58 -3.55
C GLU A 121 2.57 22.03 -4.95
N ALA A 122 1.84 21.64 -6.02
CA ALA A 122 2.14 22.09 -7.38
C ALA A 122 1.55 23.48 -7.73
N VAL A 123 0.54 23.95 -7.00
CA VAL A 123 -0.10 25.26 -7.28
C VAL A 123 0.59 26.43 -6.56
N LYS A 124 1.34 26.18 -5.48
CA LYS A 124 2.12 27.25 -4.82
C LYS A 124 3.42 27.61 -5.55
N ALA A 125 3.97 26.73 -6.37
CA ALA A 125 5.21 27.01 -7.12
C ALA A 125 5.03 27.91 -8.36
N ASN A 126 3.79 28.12 -8.84
CA ASN A 126 3.52 28.86 -10.09
C ASN A 126 2.76 30.18 -9.90
N SER A 127 2.64 30.72 -8.67
CA SER A 127 1.94 31.99 -8.42
C SER A 127 2.83 33.17 -8.03
N GLU A 128 4.17 33.01 -8.02
CA GLU A 128 5.09 34.09 -7.61
C GLU A 128 5.86 34.78 -8.75
N THR A 129 5.67 34.42 -10.01
CA THR A 129 6.37 35.09 -11.13
C THR A 129 5.44 35.42 -12.29
N GLY A 130 4.75 36.55 -12.18
CA GLY A 130 4.11 37.14 -13.36
C GLY A 130 3.03 38.18 -13.09
N ASN A 131 3.34 39.28 -12.39
CA ASN A 131 2.53 40.49 -12.58
C ASN A 131 3.34 41.77 -12.40
N SER A 132 3.88 42.30 -13.50
CA SER A 132 4.27 43.69 -13.65
C SER A 132 4.47 44.02 -15.12
N LYS A 133 3.43 44.58 -15.75
CA LYS A 133 3.45 45.68 -16.72
C LYS A 133 2.19 45.64 -17.58
N ASN A 134 1.25 46.53 -17.30
CA ASN A 134 0.56 47.31 -18.34
C ASN A 134 -0.30 48.39 -17.66
N GLU A 135 0.29 49.57 -17.51
CA GLU A 135 -0.46 50.82 -17.42
C GLU A 135 0.10 51.78 -18.46
N SER A 136 -0.82 52.43 -19.19
CA SER A 136 -0.74 53.75 -19.84
C SER A 136 -1.09 53.75 -21.33
N GLN A 137 -2.39 53.72 -21.63
CA GLN A 137 -2.96 54.43 -22.77
C GLN A 137 -4.32 55.04 -22.36
N LYS A 138 -4.31 56.30 -21.94
CA LYS A 138 -5.20 57.36 -22.47
C LYS A 138 -4.85 58.71 -21.88
#